data_AF-A0AAU4ID53-F1
#
_entry.id   AF-A0AAU4ID53-F1
#
_cell.length_a   1.000
_cell.length_b   1.000
_cell.length_c   1.000
_cell.angle_alpha   90.00
_cell.angle_beta   90.00
_cell.angle_gamma   90.00
#
_symmetry.space_group_name_H-M   'P 1'
#
loop_
_entity.id
_entity.type
_entity.pdbx_description
1 polymer ?
#
loop_
_entity_poly.entity_id
_entity_poly.type
_entity_poly.pdbx_seq_one_letter_code
_entity_poly.pdbx_strand_id
1 'polypeptide(L)'
;MARTSLRTKLAAVAATGVMALGTGVLAASPAEASAAADCPYTYFCAWEGPNFTGAYVKMWQCSDVRAIPWWSTNGSWINNQTSGTRARFILTNGSSVHTYGAYYAVSGGINWGTVAQIDPC
;
A
#
# COMPACT_ATOMS: atom_id res chain seq x y z
N MET A 1 -37.01 -30.64 -16.09
CA MET A 1 -38.11 -29.64 -16.08
C MET A 1 -38.41 -29.22 -14.64
N ALA A 2 -38.86 -27.97 -14.48
CA ALA A 2 -39.30 -27.28 -13.26
C ALA A 2 -38.22 -26.55 -12.44
N ARG A 3 -38.36 -25.29 -12.00
CA ARG A 3 -39.24 -24.15 -12.35
C ARG A 3 -38.65 -22.91 -11.64
N THR A 4 -38.68 -21.77 -12.32
CA THR A 4 -38.28 -20.42 -11.89
C THR A 4 -39.06 -19.92 -10.66
N SER A 5 -38.40 -19.17 -9.75
CA SER A 5 -38.73 -17.76 -9.39
C SER A 5 -38.66 -17.39 -7.89
N LEU A 6 -37.90 -16.30 -7.65
CA LEU A 6 -37.86 -15.26 -6.61
C LEU A 6 -38.59 -15.47 -5.27
N ARG A 7 -37.90 -15.08 -4.17
CA ARG A 7 -38.39 -14.09 -3.20
C ARG A 7 -37.29 -13.57 -2.27
N THR A 8 -36.98 -12.29 -2.46
CA THR A 8 -36.34 -11.37 -1.53
C THR A 8 -36.83 -11.52 -0.09
N LYS A 9 -35.90 -11.65 0.87
CA LYS A 9 -36.06 -11.12 2.23
C LYS A 9 -34.72 -10.57 2.72
N LEU A 10 -34.58 -9.25 2.63
CA LEU A 10 -33.74 -8.45 3.53
C LEU A 10 -34.25 -8.60 4.96
N ALA A 11 -33.32 -8.58 5.91
CA ALA A 11 -33.42 -8.28 7.35
C ALA A 11 -32.63 -9.35 8.12
N ALA A 12 -31.81 -9.07 9.10
CA ALA A 12 -31.24 -7.84 9.63
C ALA A 12 -30.05 -8.31 10.50
N VAL A 13 -29.07 -7.44 10.64
CA VAL A 13 -27.89 -7.64 11.47
C VAL A 13 -28.29 -8.00 12.90
N ALA A 14 -27.91 -9.19 13.37
CA ALA A 14 -27.82 -9.52 14.78
C ALA A 14 -26.36 -9.84 15.08
N ALA A 15 -25.60 -8.79 15.38
CA ALA A 15 -24.30 -8.91 16.01
C ALA A 15 -24.53 -9.54 17.39
N THR A 16 -24.31 -10.85 17.48
CA THR A 16 -24.22 -11.56 18.77
C THR A 16 -22.84 -12.20 18.79
N GLY A 17 -22.00 -11.68 19.68
CA GLY A 17 -20.63 -12.15 19.85
C GLY A 17 -20.61 -13.62 20.20
N VAL A 18 -19.82 -14.38 19.44
CA VAL A 18 -19.36 -15.71 19.83
C VAL A 18 -17.86 -15.61 20.04
N MET A 19 -17.46 -15.90 21.27
CA MET A 19 -16.07 -16.06 21.65
C MET A 19 -15.52 -17.36 21.06
N ALA A 20 -14.42 -17.20 20.32
CA ALA A 20 -13.28 -18.10 20.15
C ALA A 20 -13.54 -19.62 20.01
N LEU A 21 -13.28 -20.17 18.82
CA LEU A 21 -12.42 -21.35 18.65
C LEU A 21 -11.64 -21.23 17.33
N GLY A 22 -10.33 -21.41 17.43
CA GLY A 22 -9.35 -20.99 16.43
C GLY A 22 -9.39 -21.75 15.11
N THR A 23 -9.55 -20.99 14.05
CA THR A 23 -8.79 -21.14 12.80
C THR A 23 -8.46 -19.72 12.40
N GLY A 24 -7.17 -19.37 12.43
CA GLY A 24 -6.69 -18.01 12.17
C GLY A 24 -7.10 -17.55 10.78
N VAL A 25 -8.20 -16.79 10.71
CA VAL A 25 -8.36 -15.82 9.64
C VAL A 25 -7.34 -14.75 9.97
N LEU A 26 -6.23 -14.73 9.23
CA LEU A 26 -5.37 -13.57 9.13
C LEU A 26 -6.25 -12.46 8.56
N ALA A 27 -6.97 -11.75 9.42
CA ALA A 27 -7.54 -10.47 9.07
C ALA A 27 -6.35 -9.63 8.64
N ALA A 28 -6.28 -9.30 7.34
CA ALA A 28 -5.34 -8.31 6.84
C ALA A 28 -5.39 -7.13 7.79
N SER A 29 -4.21 -6.72 8.27
CA SER A 29 -4.15 -5.75 9.36
C SER A 29 -4.92 -4.50 8.95
N PRO A 30 -5.67 -3.82 9.83
CA PRO A 30 -6.39 -2.60 9.47
C PRO A 30 -5.45 -1.55 8.83
N ALA A 31 -4.16 -1.60 9.15
CA ALA A 31 -3.12 -0.81 8.52
C ALA A 31 -3.00 -1.03 7.00
N GLU A 32 -3.12 -2.26 6.49
CA GLU A 32 -2.99 -2.56 5.06
C GLU A 32 -4.22 -2.13 4.26
N ALA A 33 -5.42 -2.26 4.87
CA ALA A 33 -6.65 -1.78 4.26
C ALA A 33 -6.67 -0.23 4.18
N SER A 34 -6.18 0.47 5.21
CA SER A 34 -6.00 1.91 5.18
C SER A 34 -4.95 2.34 4.14
N ALA A 35 -3.83 1.61 4.05
CA ALA A 35 -2.77 1.90 3.08
C ALA A 35 -3.24 1.88 1.63
N ALA A 36 -4.08 0.90 1.29
CA ALA A 36 -4.67 0.79 -0.05
C ALA A 36 -5.61 1.96 -0.36
N ALA A 37 -6.31 2.51 0.64
CA ALA A 37 -7.12 3.71 0.48
C ALA A 37 -6.26 4.98 0.36
N ASP A 38 -5.16 5.05 1.10
CA ASP A 38 -4.22 6.17 1.08
C ASP A 38 -3.35 6.21 -0.20
N CYS A 39 -3.19 5.07 -0.87
CA CYS A 39 -2.49 4.96 -2.15
C CYS A 39 -3.42 4.62 -3.32
N PRO A 40 -4.15 5.61 -3.86
CA PRO A 40 -5.08 5.40 -4.95
C PRO A 40 -4.40 4.89 -6.22
N TYR A 41 -5.21 4.27 -7.07
CA TYR A 41 -4.78 3.84 -8.41
C TYR A 41 -4.10 4.99 -9.16
N THR A 42 -3.06 4.67 -9.91
CA THR A 42 -2.12 5.58 -10.62
C THR A 42 -1.06 6.26 -9.76
N TYR A 43 -0.95 5.96 -8.46
CA TYR A 43 0.04 6.58 -7.57
C TYR A 43 1.13 5.63 -7.10
N PHE A 44 2.31 6.19 -6.90
CA PHE A 44 3.35 5.62 -6.04
C PHE A 44 3.29 6.31 -4.68
N CYS A 45 3.30 5.54 -3.60
CA CYS A 45 3.19 6.06 -2.24
C CYS A 45 4.29 5.49 -1.37
N ALA A 46 4.87 6.34 -0.53
CA ALA A 46 5.92 5.98 0.42
C ALA A 46 5.53 6.48 1.81
N TRP A 47 5.69 5.64 2.82
CA TRP A 47 5.40 5.92 4.22
C TRP A 47 6.68 5.85 5.03
N GLU A 48 6.81 6.78 5.97
CA GLU A 48 7.93 6.87 6.91
C GLU A 48 8.18 5.56 7.68
N GLY A 49 7.10 4.93 8.14
CA GLY A 49 7.15 3.73 8.97
C GLY A 49 6.85 2.44 8.20
N PRO A 50 6.97 1.29 8.88
CA PRO A 50 6.61 0.00 8.31
C PRO A 50 5.09 -0.15 8.30
N ASN A 51 4.61 -1.15 7.57
CA ASN A 51 3.20 -1.50 7.42
C ASN A 51 2.33 -0.30 7.03
N PHE A 52 2.89 0.62 6.22
CA PHE A 52 2.20 1.78 5.68
C PHE A 52 1.69 2.75 6.76
N THR A 53 2.54 3.00 7.77
CA THR A 53 2.23 3.87 8.91
C THR A 53 3.10 5.12 8.93
N GLY A 54 2.65 6.13 9.69
CA GLY A 54 3.37 7.40 9.85
C GLY A 54 3.06 8.40 8.73
N ALA A 55 3.91 9.41 8.61
CA ALA A 55 3.79 10.38 7.53
C ALA A 55 3.97 9.69 6.17
N TYR A 56 3.28 10.17 5.14
CA TYR A 56 3.38 9.59 3.81
C TYR A 56 3.43 10.65 2.71
N VAL A 57 3.97 10.24 1.58
CA VAL A 57 3.98 11.00 0.33
C VAL A 57 3.34 10.17 -0.76
N LYS A 58 2.63 10.83 -1.66
CA LYS A 58 2.04 10.23 -2.87
C LYS A 58 2.50 11.00 -4.10
N MET A 59 2.84 10.27 -5.15
CA MET A 59 3.39 10.78 -6.40
C MET A 59 2.64 10.14 -7.56
N TRP A 60 2.29 10.93 -8.57
CA TRP A 60 1.52 10.43 -9.72
C TRP A 60 2.31 10.55 -11.01
N GLN A 61 2.81 11.75 -11.30
CA GLN A 61 3.45 12.02 -12.59
C GLN A 61 4.95 11.70 -12.51
N CYS A 62 5.55 11.22 -13.61
CA CYS A 62 7.01 10.97 -13.65
C CYS A 62 7.86 12.21 -13.34
N SER A 63 7.30 13.43 -13.47
CA SER A 63 7.98 14.67 -13.09
C SER A 63 7.83 15.01 -11.60
N ASP A 64 7.03 14.26 -10.84
CA ASP A 64 6.81 14.45 -9.41
C ASP A 64 7.96 13.89 -8.56
N VAL A 65 9.20 14.25 -8.89
CA VAL A 65 10.35 13.84 -8.06
C VAL A 65 10.22 14.48 -6.68
N ARG A 66 10.17 13.67 -5.63
CA ARG A 66 10.01 14.14 -4.24
C ARG A 66 11.22 13.76 -3.40
N ALA A 67 11.71 14.72 -2.63
CA ALA A 67 12.67 14.43 -1.57
C ALA A 67 11.97 13.69 -0.43
N ILE A 68 12.67 12.72 0.16
CA ILE A 68 12.18 12.00 1.33
C ILE A 68 12.72 12.70 2.59
N PRO A 69 11.83 13.27 3.44
CA PRO A 69 12.28 14.02 4.61
C PRO A 69 12.62 13.13 5.82
N TRP A 70 12.51 11.80 5.66
CA TRP A 70 12.59 10.85 6.76
C TRP A 70 13.94 10.12 6.81
N TRP A 71 14.36 9.80 8.03
CA TRP A 71 15.60 9.08 8.31
C TRP A 71 15.34 7.69 8.93
N SER A 72 14.10 7.19 8.78
CA SER A 72 13.68 5.88 9.29
C SER A 72 14.41 4.74 8.57
N THR A 73 14.82 3.73 9.32
CA THR A 73 15.48 2.53 8.78
C THR A 73 14.50 1.44 8.35
N ASN A 74 13.19 1.65 8.56
CA ASN A 74 12.18 0.63 8.32
C ASN A 74 10.90 1.25 7.72
N GLY A 75 11.02 1.83 6.54
CA GLY A 75 9.94 2.40 5.76
C GLY A 75 9.19 1.39 4.89
N SER A 76 8.07 1.83 4.32
CA SER A 76 7.23 1.03 3.42
C SER A 76 6.74 1.82 2.22
N TRP A 77 6.40 1.15 1.12
CA TRP A 77 5.89 1.79 -0.08
C TRP A 77 4.97 0.88 -0.90
N ILE A 78 4.14 1.51 -1.73
CA ILE A 78 3.23 0.87 -2.66
C ILE A 78 3.41 1.53 -4.03
N ASN A 79 3.63 0.72 -5.05
CA ASN A 79 3.52 1.10 -6.44
C ASN A 79 2.14 0.62 -6.97
N ASN A 80 1.13 1.48 -6.85
CA ASN A 80 -0.23 1.25 -7.35
C ASN A 80 -0.49 1.96 -8.69
N GLN A 81 0.59 2.19 -9.45
CA GLN A 81 0.53 2.82 -10.76
C GLN A 81 0.07 1.81 -11.84
N THR A 82 -0.02 2.25 -13.09
CA THR A 82 -0.38 1.37 -14.22
C THR A 82 0.76 0.42 -14.59
N SER A 83 0.43 -0.75 -15.15
CA SER A 83 1.44 -1.72 -15.62
C SER A 83 2.52 -1.07 -16.49
N GLY A 84 3.78 -1.41 -16.23
CA GLY A 84 4.95 -0.89 -16.94
C GLY A 84 5.69 0.24 -16.21
N THR A 85 5.11 0.86 -15.17
CA THR A 85 5.80 1.87 -14.37
C THR A 85 6.65 1.23 -13.27
N ARG A 86 7.82 1.83 -13.01
CA ARG A 86 8.74 1.45 -11.93
C ARG A 86 9.32 2.73 -11.34
N ALA A 87 9.03 3.00 -10.08
CA ALA A 87 9.68 4.11 -9.40
C ALA A 87 11.19 3.86 -9.27
N ARG A 88 11.96 4.94 -9.29
CA ARG A 88 13.40 4.96 -9.11
C ARG A 88 13.74 5.69 -7.81
N PHE A 89 14.45 5.01 -6.92
CA PHE A 89 15.01 5.61 -5.72
C PHE A 89 16.37 6.19 -6.05
N ILE A 90 16.53 7.48 -5.82
CA ILE A 90 17.77 8.22 -5.95
C ILE A 90 18.38 8.27 -4.55
N LEU A 91 19.51 7.60 -4.39
CA LEU A 91 20.16 7.43 -3.11
C LEU A 91 20.99 8.66 -2.73
N THR A 92 21.29 8.81 -1.44
CA THR A 92 22.10 9.92 -0.91
C THR A 92 23.53 9.94 -1.46
N ASN A 93 24.03 8.81 -1.96
CA ASN A 93 25.33 8.73 -2.66
C ASN A 93 25.26 9.06 -4.16
N GLY A 94 24.10 9.48 -4.67
CA GLY A 94 23.87 9.81 -6.08
C GLY A 94 23.60 8.61 -7.00
N SER A 95 23.69 7.37 -6.49
CA SER A 95 23.28 6.19 -7.25
C SER A 95 21.76 6.08 -7.34
N SER A 96 21.25 5.28 -8.28
CA SER A 96 19.82 5.03 -8.38
C SER A 96 19.49 3.54 -8.48
N VAL A 97 18.34 3.16 -7.92
CA VAL A 97 17.83 1.79 -7.91
C VAL A 97 16.37 1.80 -8.29
N HIS A 98 15.98 0.97 -9.26
CA HIS A 98 14.56 0.81 -9.59
C HIS A 98 13.87 -0.14 -8.61
N THR A 99 12.67 0.25 -8.20
CA THR A 99 11.73 -0.58 -7.45
C THR A 99 11.18 -1.73 -8.32
N TYR A 100 10.42 -2.63 -7.70
CA TYR A 100 9.54 -3.53 -8.46
C TYR A 100 8.48 -2.73 -9.22
N GLY A 101 8.02 -3.28 -10.36
CA GLY A 101 6.97 -2.63 -11.15
C GLY A 101 5.61 -2.66 -10.48
N ALA A 102 4.69 -1.90 -11.03
CA ALA A 102 3.29 -2.00 -10.65
C ALA A 102 2.76 -3.44 -10.88
N TYR A 103 1.91 -4.01 -10.02
CA TYR A 103 1.32 -3.52 -8.78
C TYR A 103 2.02 -4.19 -7.60
N TYR A 104 2.87 -3.47 -6.88
CA TYR A 104 3.73 -4.08 -5.85
C TYR A 104 3.74 -3.27 -4.57
N ALA A 105 3.81 -3.96 -3.42
CA ALA A 105 3.85 -3.36 -2.11
C ALA A 105 5.00 -3.95 -1.28
N VAL A 106 5.71 -3.09 -0.56
CA VAL A 106 6.74 -3.45 0.41
C VAL A 106 6.33 -2.87 1.75
N SER A 107 6.03 -3.74 2.71
CA SER A 107 5.58 -3.35 4.05
C SER A 107 6.72 -2.98 5.01
N GLY A 108 7.99 -3.09 4.61
CA GLY A 108 9.11 -2.78 5.51
C GLY A 108 10.48 -2.98 4.87
N GLY A 109 11.52 -2.64 5.63
CA GLY A 109 12.92 -2.90 5.28
C GLY A 109 13.59 -1.87 4.38
N ILE A 110 12.89 -0.80 4.01
CA ILE A 110 13.53 0.33 3.31
C ILE A 110 14.14 1.28 4.33
N ASN A 111 15.43 1.59 4.16
CA ASN A 111 16.08 2.65 4.91
C ASN A 111 15.93 3.98 4.18
N TRP A 112 15.00 4.84 4.62
CA TRP A 112 14.81 6.16 4.04
C TRP A 112 16.02 7.08 4.21
N GLY A 113 16.84 6.86 5.24
CA GLY A 113 18.09 7.60 5.43
C GLY A 113 19.10 7.42 4.29
N THR A 114 18.94 6.42 3.43
CA THR A 114 19.77 6.24 2.22
C THR A 114 19.10 6.74 0.95
N VAL A 115 17.83 7.12 0.99
CA VAL A 115 17.06 7.59 -0.17
C VAL A 115 16.92 9.11 -0.10
N ALA A 116 17.57 9.82 -1.02
CA ALA A 116 17.46 11.27 -1.09
C ALA A 116 16.15 11.70 -1.75
N GLN A 117 15.79 11.05 -2.86
CA GLN A 117 14.62 11.39 -3.66
C GLN A 117 13.99 10.15 -4.27
N ILE A 118 12.70 10.24 -4.58
CA ILE A 118 11.96 9.25 -5.36
C ILE A 118 11.46 9.92 -6.63
N ASP A 119 11.78 9.31 -7.76
CA ASP A 119 11.12 9.53 -9.04
C ASP A 119 10.08 8.41 -9.19
N PRO A 120 8.78 8.70 -9.39
CA PRO A 120 7.76 7.65 -9.53
C PRO A 120 7.85 6.90 -10.88
N CYS A 121 8.83 7.25 -11.73
CA CYS A 121 9.23 6.56 -12.95
C CYS A 121 10.78 6.52 -13.06
#